data_AF-R1C2C7-F1
#
_entry.id   AF-R1C2C7-F1
#
_cell.length_a   1.000
_cell.length_b   1.000
_cell.length_c   1.000
_cell.angle_alpha   90.00
_cell.angle_beta   90.00
_cell.angle_gamma   90.00
#
_symmetry.space_group_name_H-M   'P 1'
#
loop_
_entity.id
_entity.type
_entity.pdbx_description
1 polymer ?
#
loop_
_entity_poly.entity_id
_entity_poly.type
_entity_poly.pdbx_seq_one_letter_code
_entity_poly.pdbx_strand_id
1 'polypeptide(L)'
;MIGPPHPGVPLAYGTAGFRARADLLDSTFFRMGALAVLRSRSRGGLAVGLMVTASHNAEPDNGIKLVDPDGGMLDVSWEPHASAVANAADADLAAALDAVADAVGVVSAGGGRVLVARDTRPHSERLSALALDGVSHLGGAGEDFGLLTTPQLHHIVRHANGGAAGGAHVGPAAWASEGGYAEMLCTAFAALLPPDLGGGGLRAPLTVDCACGVGGPQLAPIAQRLAPLLPLELINRPGEGELNAGCGAEFVQKGRLPPRGLDTPPPTTSADSGGGGGGGGSRLCSLDGDADRVDLAAAHSRGRAFVRPSGTEDVVRVYAEAATQQAADELARKVGQATWRLAGGVGEQP
;
A
#
# COMPACT_ATOMS: atom_id res chain seq x y z
N MET A 1 -21.28 -24.60 6.11
CA MET A 1 -20.08 -24.87 6.92
C MET A 1 -18.88 -24.42 6.11
N ILE A 2 -18.07 -23.48 6.62
CA ILE A 2 -16.90 -22.92 5.91
C ILE A 2 -15.72 -23.91 5.88
N GLY A 3 -15.82 -25.02 6.62
CA GLY A 3 -14.79 -26.05 6.70
C GLY A 3 -13.82 -25.78 7.85
N PRO A 4 -12.98 -26.79 8.18
CA PRO A 4 -12.08 -26.73 9.33
C PRO A 4 -11.07 -25.58 9.22
N PRO A 5 -10.43 -25.16 10.33
CA PRO A 5 -9.35 -24.18 10.29
C PRO A 5 -8.21 -24.63 9.37
N HIS A 6 -7.35 -23.69 8.98
CA HIS A 6 -6.18 -23.94 8.14
C HIS A 6 -5.43 -25.21 8.61
N PRO A 7 -5.24 -26.21 7.74
CA PRO A 7 -4.64 -27.47 8.13
C PRO A 7 -3.15 -27.31 8.44
N GLY A 8 -2.64 -28.05 9.44
CA GLY A 8 -1.21 -28.10 9.75
C GLY A 8 -0.77 -27.06 10.77
N VAL A 9 0.16 -26.18 10.40
CA VAL A 9 0.76 -25.19 11.32
C VAL A 9 -0.26 -24.08 11.62
N PRO A 10 -0.49 -23.72 12.90
CA PRO A 10 -1.34 -22.59 13.25
C PRO A 10 -0.93 -21.31 12.52
N LEU A 11 -1.89 -20.62 11.94
CA LEU A 11 -1.65 -19.33 11.31
C LEU A 11 -1.39 -18.27 12.37
N ALA A 12 -0.33 -17.50 12.22
CA ALA A 12 -0.07 -16.33 13.06
C ALA A 12 -0.51 -15.06 12.32
N TYR A 13 -1.23 -14.18 13.02
CA TYR A 13 -1.46 -12.82 12.53
C TYR A 13 -0.21 -12.00 12.82
N GLY A 14 0.41 -11.44 11.80
CA GLY A 14 1.54 -10.53 11.96
C GLY A 14 1.27 -9.16 11.35
N THR A 15 2.32 -8.36 11.21
CA THR A 15 2.25 -6.99 10.65
C THR A 15 1.54 -6.93 9.29
N ALA A 16 1.60 -7.99 8.51
CA ALA A 16 1.03 -8.07 7.17
C ALA A 16 -0.28 -8.85 7.09
N GLY A 17 -0.93 -9.11 8.23
CA GLY A 17 -2.12 -9.95 8.36
C GLY A 17 -1.83 -11.44 8.23
N PHE A 18 -2.86 -12.22 7.92
CA PHE A 18 -2.69 -13.62 7.53
C PHE A 18 -2.27 -13.73 6.07
N ARG A 19 -1.31 -14.60 5.76
CA ARG A 19 -0.90 -14.93 4.39
C ARG A 19 -0.57 -16.41 4.28
N ALA A 20 -1.12 -17.05 3.25
CA ALA A 20 -0.87 -18.44 2.91
C ALA A 20 -1.32 -18.70 1.45
N ARG A 21 -1.23 -19.95 0.99
CA ARG A 21 -1.89 -20.34 -0.27
C ARG A 21 -3.39 -20.11 -0.18
N ALA A 22 -3.97 -19.57 -1.24
CA ALA A 22 -5.36 -19.12 -1.24
C ALA A 22 -6.38 -20.24 -0.97
N ASP A 23 -6.06 -21.48 -1.36
CA ASP A 23 -6.91 -22.66 -1.14
C ASP A 23 -6.97 -23.12 0.32
N LEU A 24 -6.16 -22.53 1.22
CA LEU A 24 -6.12 -22.85 2.64
C LEU A 24 -6.74 -21.74 3.52
N LEU A 25 -7.27 -20.68 2.92
CA LEU A 25 -7.67 -19.46 3.64
C LEU A 25 -9.18 -19.26 3.78
N ASP A 26 -10.02 -20.10 3.17
CA ASP A 26 -11.47 -19.92 3.15
C ASP A 26 -12.06 -19.76 4.58
N SER A 27 -11.68 -20.64 5.52
CA SER A 27 -12.10 -20.54 6.94
C SER A 27 -11.62 -19.24 7.59
N THR A 28 -10.37 -18.86 7.33
CA THR A 28 -9.72 -17.68 7.91
C THR A 28 -10.45 -16.40 7.50
N PHE A 29 -10.88 -16.28 6.24
CA PHE A 29 -11.58 -15.09 5.75
C PHE A 29 -12.94 -14.91 6.41
N PHE A 30 -13.75 -15.96 6.49
CA PHE A 30 -15.02 -15.91 7.22
C PHE A 30 -14.82 -15.49 8.67
N ARG A 31 -13.85 -16.11 9.34
CA ARG A 31 -13.51 -15.84 10.74
C ARG A 31 -13.03 -14.41 10.97
N MET A 32 -12.25 -13.85 10.05
CA MET A 32 -11.83 -12.45 10.10
C MET A 32 -12.97 -11.48 9.81
N GLY A 33 -13.92 -11.85 8.96
CA GLY A 33 -15.18 -11.13 8.79
C GLY A 33 -15.93 -10.98 10.10
N ALA A 34 -16.13 -12.08 10.83
CA ALA A 34 -16.78 -12.07 12.14
C ALA A 34 -15.97 -11.24 13.17
N LEU A 35 -14.65 -11.43 13.24
CA LEU A 35 -13.80 -10.67 14.16
C LEU A 35 -13.82 -9.17 13.88
N ALA A 36 -13.85 -8.74 12.61
CA ALA A 36 -13.93 -7.34 12.23
C ALA A 36 -15.21 -6.66 12.77
N VAL A 37 -16.31 -7.40 12.87
CA VAL A 37 -17.54 -6.88 13.50
C VAL A 37 -17.32 -6.62 14.99
N LEU A 38 -16.66 -7.54 15.71
CA LEU A 38 -16.29 -7.30 17.12
C LEU A 38 -15.36 -6.09 17.25
N ARG A 39 -14.40 -5.93 16.34
CA ARG A 39 -13.50 -4.77 16.34
C ARG A 39 -14.23 -3.47 16.11
N SER A 40 -15.16 -3.42 15.14
CA SER A 40 -15.99 -2.25 14.92
C SER A 40 -16.81 -1.89 16.17
N ARG A 41 -17.46 -2.89 16.79
CA ARG A 41 -18.24 -2.70 18.02
C ARG A 41 -17.39 -2.19 19.19
N SER A 42 -16.18 -2.72 19.38
CA SER A 42 -15.27 -2.27 20.45
C SER A 42 -14.79 -0.83 20.24
N ARG A 43 -15.00 -0.28 19.05
CA ARG A 43 -14.70 1.12 18.68
C ARG A 43 -15.97 1.95 18.51
N GLY A 44 -17.08 1.55 19.12
CA GLY A 44 -18.34 2.31 19.10
C GLY A 44 -19.10 2.22 17.77
N GLY A 45 -18.87 1.16 16.98
CA GLY A 45 -19.53 0.95 15.68
C GLY A 45 -18.86 1.69 14.52
N LEU A 46 -17.67 2.28 14.72
CA LEU A 46 -16.89 2.88 13.64
C LEU A 46 -16.52 1.85 12.58
N ALA A 47 -16.40 2.31 11.34
CA ALA A 47 -16.00 1.46 10.21
C ALA A 47 -14.59 0.92 10.44
N VAL A 48 -14.40 -0.37 10.16
CA VAL A 48 -13.09 -1.02 10.06
C VAL A 48 -12.93 -1.59 8.66
N GLY A 49 -11.69 -1.80 8.21
CA GLY A 49 -11.41 -2.34 6.88
C GLY A 49 -10.96 -3.80 6.91
N LEU A 50 -11.22 -4.52 5.83
CA LEU A 50 -10.60 -5.82 5.49
C LEU A 50 -10.00 -5.73 4.09
N MET A 51 -8.68 -5.73 4.00
CA MET A 51 -7.96 -5.75 2.73
C MET A 51 -7.61 -7.19 2.35
N VAL A 52 -8.10 -7.64 1.20
CA VAL A 52 -7.81 -8.95 0.62
C VAL A 52 -6.66 -8.85 -0.36
N THR A 53 -5.46 -9.25 0.10
CA THR A 53 -4.25 -9.25 -0.71
C THR A 53 -3.10 -10.00 -0.03
N ALA A 54 -2.19 -10.54 -0.84
CA ALA A 54 -0.85 -10.94 -0.38
C ALA A 54 0.28 -10.04 -0.93
N SER A 55 -0.02 -8.83 -1.41
CA SER A 55 0.98 -7.82 -1.80
C SER A 55 1.99 -8.40 -2.81
N HIS A 56 3.29 -8.37 -2.50
CA HIS A 56 4.39 -8.87 -3.34
C HIS A 56 4.48 -10.41 -3.47
N ASN A 57 3.68 -11.19 -2.74
CA ASN A 57 3.69 -12.66 -2.85
C ASN A 57 3.30 -13.12 -4.27
N ALA A 58 3.67 -14.35 -4.64
CA ALA A 58 3.25 -14.95 -5.92
C ALA A 58 1.74 -15.16 -5.98
N GLU A 59 1.16 -15.20 -7.19
CA GLU A 59 -0.30 -15.28 -7.44
C GLU A 59 -1.06 -16.39 -6.67
N PRO A 60 -0.51 -17.60 -6.45
CA PRO A 60 -1.21 -18.66 -5.71
C PRO A 60 -1.49 -18.34 -4.24
N ASP A 61 -0.75 -17.39 -3.66
CA ASP A 61 -0.98 -16.93 -2.29
C ASP A 61 -2.14 -15.92 -2.22
N ASN A 62 -2.74 -15.77 -1.05
CA ASN A 62 -3.57 -14.63 -0.73
C ASN A 62 -3.43 -14.29 0.77
N GLY A 63 -4.12 -13.25 1.21
CA GLY A 63 -4.06 -12.81 2.59
C GLY A 63 -5.15 -11.82 2.95
N ILE A 64 -5.34 -11.62 4.25
CA ILE A 64 -6.30 -10.68 4.79
C ILE A 64 -5.67 -9.83 5.88
N LYS A 65 -5.83 -8.51 5.77
CA LYS A 65 -5.38 -7.51 6.74
C LYS A 65 -6.58 -6.74 7.28
N LEU A 66 -6.65 -6.55 8.59
CA LEU A 66 -7.60 -5.65 9.26
C LEU A 66 -7.04 -4.23 9.30
N VAL A 67 -7.91 -3.26 9.07
CA VAL A 67 -7.63 -1.82 9.10
C VAL A 67 -8.47 -1.18 10.21
N ASP A 68 -7.82 -0.44 11.09
CA ASP A 68 -8.49 0.23 12.20
C ASP A 68 -9.22 1.51 11.77
N PRO A 69 -10.13 2.06 12.61
CA PRO A 69 -10.96 3.19 12.23
C PRO A 69 -10.22 4.44 11.76
N ASP A 70 -8.98 4.63 12.21
CA ASP A 70 -8.12 5.73 11.80
C ASP A 70 -7.37 5.49 10.47
N GLY A 71 -7.66 4.38 9.78
CA GLY A 71 -6.93 3.95 8.60
C GLY A 71 -5.56 3.38 8.94
N GLY A 72 -5.25 3.16 10.22
CA GLY A 72 -4.05 2.47 10.67
C GLY A 72 -4.15 0.95 10.52
N MET A 73 -3.05 0.27 10.81
CA MET A 73 -3.06 -1.19 10.97
C MET A 73 -3.90 -1.58 12.19
N LEU A 74 -4.37 -2.82 12.22
CA LEU A 74 -4.96 -3.40 13.42
C LEU A 74 -4.05 -3.18 14.64
N ASP A 75 -4.63 -2.68 15.72
CA ASP A 75 -3.98 -2.59 17.03
C ASP A 75 -3.32 -3.92 17.40
N VAL A 76 -2.03 -3.87 17.73
CA VAL A 76 -1.21 -5.06 18.01
C VAL A 76 -1.81 -5.95 19.11
N SER A 77 -2.57 -5.36 20.05
CA SER A 77 -3.26 -6.11 21.10
C SER A 77 -4.35 -7.05 20.57
N TRP A 78 -4.81 -6.85 19.32
CA TRP A 78 -5.80 -7.70 18.65
C TRP A 78 -5.21 -8.82 17.81
N GLU A 79 -3.90 -8.82 17.51
CA GLU A 79 -3.27 -9.91 16.75
C GLU A 79 -3.41 -11.29 17.42
N PRO A 80 -3.30 -11.42 18.77
CA PRO A 80 -3.56 -12.68 19.46
C PRO A 80 -5.02 -13.13 19.34
N HIS A 81 -5.98 -12.19 19.37
CA HIS A 81 -7.40 -12.51 19.16
C HIS A 81 -7.65 -13.01 17.73
N ALA A 82 -7.06 -12.35 16.73
CA ALA A 82 -7.12 -12.80 15.34
C ALA A 82 -6.56 -14.21 15.18
N SER A 83 -5.38 -14.47 15.75
CA SER A 83 -4.73 -15.78 15.72
C SER A 83 -5.58 -16.84 16.43
N ALA A 84 -6.17 -16.55 17.58
CA ALA A 84 -7.02 -17.49 18.31
C ALA A 84 -8.28 -17.86 17.50
N VAL A 85 -8.99 -16.86 16.96
CA VAL A 85 -10.21 -17.08 16.19
C VAL A 85 -9.92 -17.81 14.86
N ALA A 86 -8.83 -17.46 14.17
CA ALA A 86 -8.44 -18.12 12.92
C ALA A 86 -8.12 -19.60 13.11
N ASN A 87 -7.55 -19.99 14.25
CA ASN A 87 -7.11 -21.36 14.53
C ASN A 87 -8.09 -22.18 15.36
N ALA A 88 -9.19 -21.60 15.86
CA ALA A 88 -10.20 -22.34 16.64
C ALA A 88 -10.74 -23.55 15.87
N ALA A 89 -11.04 -24.67 16.55
CA ALA A 89 -11.81 -25.72 15.90
C ALA A 89 -13.21 -25.20 15.55
N ASP A 90 -13.86 -25.77 14.53
CA ASP A 90 -15.19 -25.30 14.11
C ASP A 90 -16.23 -25.38 15.24
N ALA A 91 -16.13 -26.40 16.09
CA ALA A 91 -16.99 -26.57 17.26
C ALA A 91 -16.76 -25.48 18.34
N ASP A 92 -15.57 -24.88 18.36
CA ASP A 92 -15.13 -23.92 19.37
C ASP A 92 -15.15 -22.47 18.86
N LEU A 93 -15.49 -22.24 17.58
CA LEU A 93 -15.46 -20.91 16.97
C LEU A 93 -16.36 -19.92 17.71
N ALA A 94 -17.57 -20.35 18.11
CA ALA A 94 -18.49 -19.52 18.88
C ALA A 94 -17.87 -19.11 20.22
N ALA A 95 -17.32 -20.08 20.97
CA ALA A 95 -16.65 -19.81 22.24
C ALA A 95 -15.42 -18.90 22.08
N ALA A 96 -14.67 -19.04 20.99
CA ALA A 96 -13.53 -18.15 20.69
C ALA A 96 -13.97 -16.71 20.42
N LEU A 97 -15.08 -16.51 19.68
CA LEU A 97 -15.64 -15.19 19.42
C LEU A 97 -16.24 -14.56 20.70
N ASP A 98 -16.93 -15.36 21.51
CA ASP A 98 -17.48 -14.91 22.80
C ASP A 98 -16.36 -14.48 23.76
N ALA A 99 -15.27 -15.25 23.83
CA ALA A 99 -14.10 -14.90 24.65
C ALA A 99 -13.46 -13.57 24.21
N VAL A 100 -13.44 -13.27 22.90
CA VAL A 100 -12.99 -11.97 22.40
C VAL A 100 -13.97 -10.87 22.83
N ALA A 101 -15.28 -11.07 22.61
CA ALA A 101 -16.31 -10.09 22.96
C ALA A 101 -16.27 -9.72 24.45
N ASP A 102 -16.12 -10.71 25.32
CA ASP A 102 -15.96 -10.54 26.77
C ASP A 102 -14.69 -9.76 27.10
N ALA A 103 -13.55 -10.13 26.50
CA ALA A 103 -12.26 -9.48 26.74
C ALA A 103 -12.26 -8.00 26.35
N VAL A 104 -13.02 -7.62 25.32
CA VAL A 104 -13.08 -6.24 24.81
C VAL A 104 -14.32 -5.46 25.27
N GLY A 105 -15.13 -6.05 26.14
CA GLY A 105 -16.31 -5.41 26.72
C GLY A 105 -17.41 -5.07 25.70
N VAL A 106 -17.53 -5.86 24.63
CA VAL A 106 -18.54 -5.67 23.59
C VAL A 106 -19.82 -6.42 23.93
N VAL A 107 -20.93 -5.69 24.07
CA VAL A 107 -22.26 -6.29 24.24
C VAL A 107 -22.85 -6.63 22.86
N SER A 108 -23.47 -7.80 22.70
CA SER A 108 -23.95 -8.36 21.42
C SER A 108 -25.03 -7.56 20.66
N ALA A 109 -25.40 -6.36 21.12
CA ALA A 109 -26.54 -5.59 20.63
C ALA A 109 -26.19 -4.41 19.69
N GLY A 110 -24.92 -4.20 19.34
CA GLY A 110 -24.50 -3.11 18.42
C GLY A 110 -24.35 -3.57 16.96
N GLY A 111 -24.66 -2.70 15.99
CA GLY A 111 -24.22 -2.90 14.60
C GLY A 111 -22.71 -2.67 14.48
N GLY A 112 -22.01 -3.51 13.71
CA GLY A 112 -20.60 -3.28 13.34
C GLY A 112 -20.49 -3.00 11.85
N ARG A 113 -19.70 -2.00 11.44
CA ARG A 113 -19.52 -1.63 10.03
C ARG A 113 -18.16 -2.09 9.53
N VAL A 114 -18.14 -2.86 8.44
CA VAL A 114 -16.91 -3.43 7.85
C VAL A 114 -16.85 -3.10 6.37
N LEU A 115 -15.76 -2.48 5.93
CA LEU A 115 -15.50 -2.15 4.53
C LEU A 115 -14.49 -3.17 3.97
N VAL A 116 -14.82 -3.86 2.88
CA VAL A 116 -13.97 -4.89 2.29
C VAL A 116 -13.49 -4.40 0.92
N ALA A 117 -12.22 -4.61 0.63
CA ALA A 117 -11.67 -4.41 -0.72
C ALA A 117 -10.62 -5.46 -1.04
N ARG A 118 -10.27 -5.57 -2.33
CA ARG A 118 -9.38 -6.62 -2.83
C ARG A 118 -8.42 -6.15 -3.90
N ASP A 119 -7.31 -6.87 -4.01
CA ASP A 119 -6.42 -6.82 -5.18
C ASP A 119 -6.95 -7.65 -6.37
N THR A 120 -6.13 -7.80 -7.41
CA THR A 120 -6.46 -8.48 -8.66
C THR A 120 -6.25 -10.00 -8.64
N ARG A 121 -5.92 -10.63 -7.51
CA ARG A 121 -5.71 -12.09 -7.48
C ARG A 121 -7.01 -12.82 -7.82
N PRO A 122 -6.94 -13.93 -8.58
CA PRO A 122 -8.14 -14.63 -9.05
C PRO A 122 -9.01 -15.19 -7.90
N HIS A 123 -8.41 -15.46 -6.75
CA HIS A 123 -9.10 -15.97 -5.56
C HIS A 123 -9.77 -14.85 -4.74
N SER A 124 -9.40 -13.59 -4.95
CA SER A 124 -9.78 -12.50 -4.04
C SER A 124 -11.28 -12.24 -4.01
N GLU A 125 -12.00 -12.41 -5.13
CA GLU A 125 -13.46 -12.25 -5.17
C GLU A 125 -14.18 -13.26 -4.26
N ARG A 126 -13.84 -14.54 -4.36
CA ARG A 126 -14.39 -15.61 -3.49
C ARG A 126 -14.06 -15.34 -2.02
N LEU A 127 -12.82 -14.98 -1.75
CA LEU A 127 -12.35 -14.75 -0.39
C LEU A 127 -13.00 -13.50 0.24
N SER A 128 -13.19 -12.41 -0.51
CA SER A 128 -13.97 -11.25 -0.08
C SER A 128 -15.41 -11.62 0.25
N ALA A 129 -16.06 -12.47 -0.55
CA ALA A 129 -17.41 -12.95 -0.26
C ALA A 129 -17.47 -13.74 1.06
N LEU A 130 -16.50 -14.63 1.32
CA LEU A 130 -16.43 -15.35 2.59
C LEU A 130 -16.24 -14.42 3.79
N ALA A 131 -15.42 -13.37 3.66
CA ALA A 131 -15.30 -12.36 4.70
C ALA A 131 -16.64 -11.64 4.97
N LEU A 132 -17.37 -11.26 3.93
CA LEU A 132 -18.70 -10.63 4.05
C LEU A 132 -19.75 -11.58 4.65
N ASP A 133 -19.68 -12.88 4.37
CA ASP A 133 -20.51 -13.90 5.03
C ASP A 133 -20.23 -13.92 6.54
N GLY A 134 -18.95 -13.84 6.93
CA GLY A 134 -18.55 -13.73 8.34
C GLY A 134 -19.07 -12.47 9.03
N VAL A 135 -19.03 -11.34 8.33
CA VAL A 135 -19.60 -10.06 8.80
C VAL A 135 -21.10 -10.22 9.04
N SER A 136 -21.82 -10.76 8.06
CA SER A 136 -23.27 -10.94 8.11
C SER A 136 -23.68 -11.95 9.19
N HIS A 137 -22.90 -13.01 9.39
CA HIS A 137 -23.13 -14.01 10.42
C HIS A 137 -23.14 -13.43 11.83
N LEU A 138 -22.29 -12.44 12.10
CA LEU A 138 -22.26 -11.76 13.41
C LEU A 138 -23.19 -10.54 13.48
N GLY A 139 -24.05 -10.34 12.48
CA GLY A 139 -24.99 -9.21 12.42
C GLY A 139 -24.34 -7.85 12.14
N GLY A 140 -23.18 -7.86 11.48
CA GLY A 140 -22.53 -6.64 10.97
C GLY A 140 -23.09 -6.19 9.62
N ALA A 141 -22.80 -4.95 9.26
CA ALA A 141 -23.04 -4.37 7.94
C ALA A 141 -21.72 -4.35 7.15
N GLY A 142 -21.63 -5.20 6.13
CA GLY A 142 -20.50 -5.26 5.21
C GLY A 142 -20.74 -4.45 3.93
N GLU A 143 -19.71 -3.75 3.46
CA GLU A 143 -19.72 -3.00 2.20
C GLU A 143 -18.53 -3.44 1.35
N ASP A 144 -18.77 -3.92 0.12
CA ASP A 144 -17.71 -4.33 -0.82
C ASP A 144 -17.35 -3.16 -1.74
N PHE A 145 -16.11 -2.70 -1.66
CA PHE A 145 -15.53 -1.65 -2.50
C PHE A 145 -14.87 -2.21 -3.77
N GLY A 146 -14.85 -3.54 -3.96
CA GLY A 146 -14.29 -4.12 -5.16
C GLY A 146 -12.77 -4.03 -5.22
N LEU A 147 -12.26 -3.71 -6.41
CA LEU A 147 -10.83 -3.61 -6.69
C LEU A 147 -10.27 -2.29 -6.15
N LEU A 148 -9.43 -2.34 -5.12
CA LEU A 148 -8.69 -1.19 -4.62
C LEU A 148 -7.24 -1.56 -4.33
N THR A 149 -6.36 -0.56 -4.35
CA THR A 149 -5.03 -0.67 -3.73
C THR A 149 -5.16 -0.73 -2.21
N THR A 150 -4.17 -1.30 -1.52
CA THR A 150 -4.15 -1.31 -0.04
C THR A 150 -4.28 0.12 0.52
N PRO A 151 -3.53 1.15 0.06
CA PRO A 151 -3.67 2.52 0.55
C PRO A 151 -5.07 3.13 0.33
N GLN A 152 -5.78 2.76 -0.74
CA GLN A 152 -7.14 3.27 -0.97
C GLN A 152 -8.14 2.77 0.07
N LEU A 153 -8.10 1.49 0.45
CA LEU A 153 -8.98 1.00 1.52
C LEU A 153 -8.67 1.71 2.84
N HIS A 154 -7.40 1.86 3.20
CA HIS A 154 -6.98 2.60 4.39
C HIS A 154 -7.51 4.04 4.40
N HIS A 155 -7.40 4.73 3.26
CA HIS A 155 -7.95 6.07 3.09
C HIS A 155 -9.47 6.11 3.27
N ILE A 156 -10.20 5.20 2.61
CA ILE A 156 -11.66 5.16 2.69
C ILE A 156 -12.12 4.88 4.11
N VAL A 157 -11.48 3.97 4.85
CA VAL A 157 -11.80 3.72 6.27
C VAL A 157 -11.61 4.98 7.11
N ARG A 158 -10.46 5.67 6.97
CA ARG A 158 -10.19 6.93 7.68
C ARG A 158 -11.24 8.00 7.37
N HIS A 159 -11.59 8.18 6.10
CA HIS A 159 -12.55 9.22 5.69
C HIS A 159 -14.00 8.85 6.02
N ALA A 160 -14.37 7.57 5.98
CA ALA A 160 -15.69 7.08 6.38
C ALA A 160 -15.98 7.35 7.86
N ASN A 161 -14.94 7.39 8.71
CA ASN A 161 -15.06 7.68 10.13
C ASN A 161 -14.83 9.16 10.48
N GLY A 162 -14.20 9.94 9.60
CA GLY A 162 -13.96 11.36 9.80
C GLY A 162 -13.25 11.66 11.12
N GLY A 163 -13.72 12.68 11.84
CA GLY A 163 -13.19 13.04 13.16
C GLY A 163 -13.48 12.01 14.27
N ALA A 164 -14.42 11.10 14.07
CA ALA A 164 -14.77 10.10 15.08
C ALA A 164 -13.69 9.01 15.24
N ALA A 165 -12.82 8.84 14.25
CA ALA A 165 -11.65 7.97 14.34
C ALA A 165 -10.53 8.50 15.28
N GLY A 166 -10.68 9.70 15.83
CA GLY A 166 -9.66 10.37 16.63
C GLY A 166 -8.58 11.06 15.79
N GLY A 167 -7.88 12.03 16.39
CA GLY A 167 -6.90 12.88 15.71
C GLY A 167 -7.53 13.90 14.75
N ALA A 168 -6.69 14.75 14.16
CA ALA A 168 -7.16 15.73 13.17
C ALA A 168 -7.68 15.02 11.91
N HIS A 169 -8.89 15.37 11.48
CA HIS A 169 -9.43 14.96 10.19
C HIS A 169 -9.46 16.17 9.27
N VAL A 170 -8.94 16.01 8.05
CA VAL A 170 -8.85 17.09 7.06
C VAL A 170 -9.44 16.58 5.76
N GLY A 171 -10.35 17.36 5.18
CA GLY A 171 -10.96 17.09 3.89
C GLY A 171 -12.46 16.79 3.97
N PRO A 172 -13.15 16.81 2.81
CA PRO A 172 -14.57 16.51 2.71
C PRO A 172 -14.87 15.02 2.89
N ALA A 173 -16.07 14.71 3.38
CA ALA A 173 -16.55 13.33 3.53
C ALA A 173 -16.61 12.57 2.18
N ALA A 174 -16.75 13.28 1.06
CA ALA A 174 -16.74 12.69 -0.29
C ALA A 174 -15.42 11.97 -0.64
N TRP A 175 -14.33 12.25 0.09
CA TRP A 175 -13.07 11.54 -0.06
C TRP A 175 -13.12 10.08 0.42
N ALA A 176 -14.18 9.65 1.13
CA ALA A 176 -14.43 8.24 1.44
C ALA A 176 -14.89 7.42 0.21
N SER A 177 -14.19 7.54 -0.93
CA SER A 177 -14.49 6.85 -2.18
C SER A 177 -13.22 6.74 -3.05
N GLU A 178 -13.24 5.83 -4.04
CA GLU A 178 -12.16 5.69 -5.02
C GLU A 178 -11.91 7.01 -5.78
N GLY A 179 -12.98 7.66 -6.26
CA GLY A 179 -12.89 8.93 -6.96
C GLY A 179 -12.38 10.06 -6.07
N GLY A 180 -12.81 10.08 -4.81
CA GLY A 180 -12.37 11.04 -3.81
C GLY A 180 -10.88 10.92 -3.46
N TYR A 181 -10.35 9.69 -3.38
CA TYR A 181 -8.91 9.44 -3.23
C TYR A 181 -8.11 10.04 -4.38
N ALA A 182 -8.53 9.78 -5.63
CA ALA A 182 -7.86 10.31 -6.82
C ALA A 182 -7.93 11.85 -6.88
N GLU A 183 -9.08 12.43 -6.55
CA GLU A 183 -9.27 13.89 -6.49
C GLU A 183 -8.36 14.55 -5.45
N MET A 184 -8.31 13.99 -4.24
CA MET A 184 -7.46 14.47 -3.15
C MET A 184 -5.99 14.50 -3.57
N LEU A 185 -5.47 13.39 -4.11
CA LEU A 185 -4.08 13.28 -4.55
C LEU A 185 -3.75 14.27 -5.69
N CYS A 186 -4.62 14.36 -6.71
CA CYS A 186 -4.37 15.25 -7.85
C CYS A 186 -4.39 16.72 -7.44
N THR A 187 -5.33 17.09 -6.55
CA THR A 187 -5.47 18.45 -6.04
C THR A 187 -4.26 18.85 -5.19
N ALA A 188 -3.85 17.98 -4.26
CA ALA A 188 -2.67 18.20 -3.43
C ALA A 188 -1.38 18.28 -4.28
N PHE A 189 -1.23 17.39 -5.27
CA PHE A 189 -0.11 17.41 -6.19
C PHE A 189 -0.03 18.74 -6.97
N ALA A 190 -1.15 19.18 -7.55
CA ALA A 190 -1.20 20.44 -8.28
C ALA A 190 -0.87 21.65 -7.39
N ALA A 191 -1.35 21.68 -6.14
CA ALA A 191 -1.08 22.76 -5.19
C ALA A 191 0.39 22.85 -4.74
N LEU A 192 1.14 21.74 -4.81
CA LEU A 192 2.57 21.70 -4.49
C LEU A 192 3.47 22.17 -5.65
N LEU A 193 2.91 22.37 -6.85
CA LEU A 193 3.67 22.81 -8.00
C LEU A 193 3.86 24.34 -8.00
N PRO A 194 5.07 24.83 -8.30
CA PRO A 194 5.32 26.24 -8.54
C PRO A 194 4.35 26.86 -9.56
N PRO A 195 3.83 28.07 -9.31
CA PRO A 195 2.84 28.73 -10.19
C PRO A 195 3.41 29.13 -11.56
N ASP A 196 4.72 29.20 -11.73
CA ASP A 196 5.46 29.63 -12.91
C ASP A 196 5.82 28.50 -13.89
N LEU A 197 5.40 27.26 -13.61
CA LEU A 197 5.58 26.12 -14.51
C LEU A 197 4.68 26.16 -15.77
N GLY A 198 3.83 27.18 -15.90
CA GLY A 198 2.78 27.31 -16.92
C GLY A 198 3.21 27.64 -18.36
N GLY A 199 4.48 27.42 -18.75
CA GLY A 199 4.96 27.81 -20.09
C GLY A 199 5.80 26.78 -20.87
N GLY A 200 6.33 25.75 -20.22
CA GLY A 200 7.15 24.72 -20.88
C GLY A 200 6.99 23.39 -20.16
N GLY A 201 6.48 22.38 -20.87
CA GLY A 201 6.05 21.07 -20.33
C GLY A 201 6.86 20.56 -19.14
N LEU A 202 6.15 20.29 -18.04
CA LEU A 202 6.69 20.33 -16.68
C LEU A 202 7.78 19.30 -16.36
N ARG A 203 7.64 18.05 -16.82
CA ARG A 203 8.60 16.97 -16.57
C ARG A 203 8.52 15.95 -17.69
N ALA A 204 9.65 15.33 -18.03
CA ALA A 204 9.64 14.15 -18.89
C ALA A 204 8.70 13.07 -18.29
N PRO A 205 8.01 12.26 -19.14
CA PRO A 205 7.11 11.22 -18.69
C PRO A 205 7.72 10.33 -17.60
N LEU A 206 6.89 9.90 -16.66
CA LEU A 206 7.24 8.89 -15.68
C LEU A 206 6.64 7.57 -16.14
N THR A 207 7.49 6.60 -16.48
CA THR A 207 7.06 5.23 -16.70
C THR A 207 6.77 4.58 -15.35
N VAL A 208 5.61 3.96 -15.21
CA VAL A 208 5.19 3.27 -13.99
C VAL A 208 4.93 1.81 -14.32
N ASP A 209 5.77 0.94 -13.77
CA ASP A 209 5.55 -0.49 -13.77
C ASP A 209 4.52 -0.86 -12.69
N CYS A 210 3.36 -1.35 -13.12
CA CYS A 210 2.23 -1.65 -12.26
C CYS A 210 2.22 -3.09 -11.72
N ALA A 211 3.31 -3.85 -11.91
CA ALA A 211 3.50 -5.22 -11.39
C ALA A 211 2.42 -6.24 -11.81
N CYS A 212 1.67 -5.95 -12.87
CA CYS A 212 0.43 -6.64 -13.27
C CYS A 212 -0.65 -6.65 -12.17
N GLY A 213 -0.55 -5.72 -11.21
CA GLY A 213 -1.39 -5.63 -10.02
C GLY A 213 -2.43 -4.51 -10.05
N VAL A 214 -3.17 -4.39 -8.95
CA VAL A 214 -4.34 -3.49 -8.82
C VAL A 214 -3.97 -2.01 -8.97
N GLY A 215 -2.71 -1.65 -8.77
CA GLY A 215 -2.21 -0.29 -9.02
C GLY A 215 -2.41 0.19 -10.46
N GLY A 216 -2.44 -0.71 -11.46
CA GLY A 216 -2.66 -0.37 -12.86
C GLY A 216 -4.00 0.32 -13.13
N PRO A 217 -5.15 -0.36 -12.92
CA PRO A 217 -6.46 0.26 -13.09
C PRO A 217 -6.68 1.45 -12.16
N GLN A 218 -6.15 1.41 -10.94
CA GLN A 218 -6.34 2.48 -9.94
C GLN A 218 -5.52 3.75 -10.23
N LEU A 219 -4.38 3.61 -10.91
CA LEU A 219 -3.61 4.77 -11.40
C LEU A 219 -4.18 5.38 -12.67
N ALA A 220 -4.94 4.65 -13.49
CA ALA A 220 -5.46 5.17 -14.76
C ALA A 220 -6.24 6.51 -14.62
N PRO A 221 -7.20 6.67 -13.69
CA PRO A 221 -7.89 7.95 -13.51
C PRO A 221 -6.96 9.05 -12.97
N ILE A 222 -5.96 8.71 -12.15
CA ILE A 222 -4.95 9.66 -11.65
C ILE A 222 -4.05 10.12 -12.80
N ALA A 223 -3.58 9.20 -13.64
CA ALA A 223 -2.76 9.47 -14.81
C ALA A 223 -3.46 10.44 -15.79
N GLN A 224 -4.75 10.23 -16.04
CA GLN A 224 -5.55 11.13 -16.89
C GLN A 224 -5.63 12.55 -16.31
N ARG A 225 -5.89 12.68 -15.00
CA ARG A 225 -5.98 13.99 -14.32
C ARG A 225 -4.63 14.71 -14.25
N LEU A 226 -3.55 13.96 -14.06
CA LEU A 226 -2.20 14.51 -13.95
C LEU A 226 -1.51 14.75 -15.29
N ALA A 227 -2.03 14.23 -16.41
CA ALA A 227 -1.38 14.31 -17.72
C ALA A 227 -0.86 15.71 -18.13
N PRO A 228 -1.56 16.84 -17.84
CA PRO A 228 -1.04 18.18 -18.15
C PRO A 228 0.18 18.59 -17.32
N LEU A 229 0.39 17.97 -16.15
CA LEU A 229 1.40 18.31 -15.15
C LEU A 229 2.54 17.28 -15.09
N LEU A 230 2.21 16.00 -15.21
CA LEU A 230 3.12 14.86 -15.16
C LEU A 230 2.50 13.72 -16.00
N PRO A 231 2.95 13.53 -17.25
CA PRO A 231 2.54 12.38 -18.04
C PRO A 231 3.00 11.07 -17.37
N LEU A 232 2.06 10.14 -17.16
CA LEU A 232 2.33 8.80 -16.64
C LEU A 232 2.16 7.77 -17.74
N GLU A 233 3.20 6.96 -17.95
CA GLU A 233 3.19 5.84 -18.90
C GLU A 233 3.12 4.53 -18.13
N LEU A 234 1.92 3.95 -18.04
CA LEU A 234 1.70 2.72 -17.28
C LEU A 234 2.13 1.51 -18.12
N ILE A 235 2.95 0.61 -17.57
CA ILE A 235 3.36 -0.67 -18.17
C ILE A 235 3.11 -1.83 -17.18
N ASN A 236 3.14 -3.07 -17.67
CA ASN A 236 2.84 -4.26 -16.87
C ASN A 236 1.52 -4.08 -16.12
N ARG A 237 0.45 -3.76 -16.86
CA ARG A 237 -0.92 -3.64 -16.33
C ARG A 237 -1.51 -5.04 -16.11
N PRO A 238 -2.57 -5.17 -15.30
CA PRO A 238 -3.29 -6.44 -15.18
C PRO A 238 -3.63 -7.04 -16.55
N GLY A 239 -3.31 -8.31 -16.75
CA GLY A 239 -3.49 -9.03 -18.02
C GLY A 239 -2.31 -8.96 -19.00
N GLU A 240 -1.29 -8.13 -18.74
CA GLU A 240 -0.07 -8.05 -19.57
C GLU A 240 1.01 -9.07 -19.14
N GLY A 241 0.77 -9.80 -18.04
CA GLY A 241 1.66 -10.81 -17.45
C GLY A 241 1.09 -11.36 -16.13
N GLU A 242 1.84 -12.23 -15.48
CA GLU A 242 1.51 -12.75 -14.15
C GLU A 242 1.84 -11.71 -13.06
N LEU A 243 1.02 -11.65 -12.01
CA LEU A 243 1.18 -10.73 -10.88
C LEU A 243 2.58 -10.87 -10.24
N ASN A 244 3.30 -9.75 -10.13
CA ASN A 244 4.68 -9.66 -9.60
C ASN A 244 5.75 -10.49 -10.35
N ALA A 245 5.44 -11.08 -11.51
CA ALA A 245 6.38 -11.96 -12.22
C ALA A 245 7.33 -11.16 -13.12
N GLY A 246 8.60 -11.11 -12.75
CA GLY A 246 9.63 -10.38 -13.50
C GLY A 246 9.42 -8.86 -13.53
N CYS A 247 8.57 -8.33 -12.66
CA CYS A 247 8.23 -6.92 -12.56
C CYS A 247 7.82 -6.58 -11.12
N GLY A 248 7.64 -5.30 -10.84
CA GLY A 248 7.20 -4.77 -9.55
C GLY A 248 8.34 -4.41 -8.60
N ALA A 249 8.01 -3.63 -7.57
CA ALA A 249 8.95 -3.00 -6.64
C ALA A 249 9.90 -4.02 -5.99
N GLU A 250 9.35 -5.15 -5.53
CA GLU A 250 10.11 -6.21 -4.86
C GLU A 250 11.13 -6.87 -5.82
N PHE A 251 10.72 -7.16 -7.06
CA PHE A 251 11.57 -7.74 -8.09
C PHE A 251 12.71 -6.79 -8.45
N VAL A 252 12.37 -5.52 -8.70
CA VAL A 252 13.34 -4.49 -9.07
C VAL A 252 14.35 -4.25 -7.94
N GLN A 253 13.87 -4.13 -6.70
CA GLN A 253 14.72 -3.87 -5.54
C GLN A 253 15.67 -5.03 -5.23
N LYS A 254 15.17 -6.28 -5.20
CA LYS A 254 15.97 -7.46 -4.86
C LYS A 254 16.84 -7.92 -6.04
N GLY A 255 16.28 -7.92 -7.24
CA GLY A 255 16.96 -8.35 -8.45
C GLY A 255 17.97 -7.33 -8.95
N ARG A 256 17.79 -6.04 -8.61
CA ARG A 256 18.54 -4.92 -9.22
C ARG A 256 18.49 -4.96 -10.75
N LEU A 257 17.34 -5.36 -11.27
CA LEU A 257 17.05 -5.49 -12.69
C LEU A 257 15.87 -4.58 -13.05
N PRO A 258 15.82 -4.05 -14.29
CA PRO A 258 14.62 -3.37 -14.77
C PRO A 258 13.45 -4.37 -14.82
N PRO A 259 12.21 -3.88 -14.67
CA PRO A 259 11.04 -4.73 -14.85
C PRO A 259 10.97 -5.22 -16.29
N ARG A 260 10.35 -6.39 -16.47
CA ARG A 260 10.13 -7.02 -17.77
C ARG A 260 9.56 -6.02 -18.79
N GLY A 261 10.05 -6.12 -20.02
CA GLY A 261 9.64 -5.26 -21.14
C GLY A 261 10.45 -3.96 -21.25
N LEU A 262 11.32 -3.66 -20.28
CA LEU A 262 12.29 -2.58 -20.38
C LEU A 262 13.70 -3.17 -20.54
N ASP A 263 14.19 -3.23 -21.77
CA ASP A 263 15.57 -3.61 -22.06
C ASP A 263 16.51 -2.41 -21.85
N THR A 264 17.13 -2.34 -20.68
CA THR A 264 18.53 -1.89 -20.58
C THR A 264 19.29 -2.71 -19.52
N PRO A 265 20.26 -3.55 -19.92
CA PRO A 265 21.28 -3.97 -18.96
C PRO A 265 22.03 -2.71 -18.46
N PRO A 266 22.56 -2.70 -17.22
CA PRO A 266 23.50 -1.65 -16.84
C PRO A 266 24.62 -1.62 -17.88
N PRO A 267 25.01 -0.44 -18.41
CA PRO A 267 26.19 -0.39 -19.27
C PRO A 267 27.37 -0.87 -18.45
N THR A 268 27.81 -2.10 -18.74
CA THR A 268 29.06 -2.63 -18.25
C THR A 268 30.16 -1.79 -18.86
N THR A 269 30.78 -0.97 -18.02
CA THR A 269 32.08 -0.32 -18.19
C THR A 269 32.27 0.66 -19.36
N SER A 270 32.70 1.86 -18.97
CA SER A 270 33.57 2.81 -19.70
C SER A 270 33.14 3.25 -21.10
N ALA A 271 32.71 4.51 -21.21
CA ALA A 271 33.44 5.50 -22.01
C ALA A 271 32.91 6.90 -21.68
N ASP A 272 33.81 7.73 -21.17
CA ASP A 272 33.77 9.16 -21.44
C ASP A 272 33.73 9.36 -22.97
N SER A 273 32.70 10.05 -23.44
CA SER A 273 32.85 10.93 -24.59
C SER A 273 32.09 12.20 -24.27
N GLY A 274 32.85 13.24 -23.95
CA GLY A 274 32.34 14.60 -23.81
C GLY A 274 31.52 14.99 -25.04
N GLY A 275 30.28 15.35 -24.79
CA GLY A 275 29.35 15.87 -25.78
C GLY A 275 28.19 16.50 -25.03
N GLY A 276 28.17 17.83 -24.97
CA GLY A 276 27.04 18.59 -24.44
C GLY A 276 25.78 18.30 -25.26
N GLY A 277 24.94 17.41 -24.76
CA GLY A 277 23.62 17.10 -25.29
C GLY A 277 22.78 16.48 -24.17
N GLY A 278 21.63 17.06 -23.88
CA GLY A 278 20.74 16.67 -22.77
C GLY A 278 20.19 15.26 -22.90
N GLY A 279 20.95 14.25 -22.50
CA GLY A 279 20.51 12.86 -22.37
C GLY A 279 19.57 12.69 -21.19
N GLY A 280 18.27 12.94 -21.42
CA GLY A 280 17.21 12.70 -20.45
C GLY A 280 17.03 11.20 -20.22
N GLY A 281 17.58 10.67 -19.13
CA GLY A 281 17.29 9.31 -18.71
C GLY A 281 15.79 9.14 -18.43
N SER A 282 15.20 8.04 -18.90
CA SER A 282 13.80 7.71 -18.61
C SER A 282 13.60 7.56 -17.10
N ARG A 283 12.59 8.26 -16.58
CA ARG A 283 12.17 8.17 -15.18
C ARG A 283 11.26 6.95 -15.08
N LEU A 284 11.61 6.02 -14.19
CA LEU A 284 10.85 4.81 -13.96
C LEU A 284 10.60 4.63 -12.46
N CYS A 285 9.42 4.13 -12.14
CA CYS A 285 9.16 3.54 -10.83
C CYS A 285 8.37 2.25 -10.99
N SER A 286 8.48 1.37 -10.01
CA SER A 286 7.75 0.12 -9.93
C SER A 286 6.91 0.09 -8.67
N LEU A 287 5.63 -0.25 -8.81
CA LEU A 287 4.73 -0.58 -7.71
C LEU A 287 4.86 -2.06 -7.34
N ASP A 288 4.40 -2.49 -6.17
CA ASP A 288 4.11 -3.90 -5.94
C ASP A 288 2.63 -4.23 -6.20
N GLY A 289 2.25 -5.51 -6.06
CA GLY A 289 0.95 -6.03 -6.48
C GLY A 289 -0.28 -5.33 -5.90
N ASP A 290 -0.19 -4.81 -4.66
CA ASP A 290 -1.26 -4.03 -3.98
C ASP A 290 -0.98 -2.54 -3.89
N ALA A 291 0.10 -2.07 -4.54
CA ALA A 291 0.57 -0.69 -4.60
C ALA A 291 0.81 -0.04 -3.22
N ASP A 292 1.28 -0.80 -2.24
CA ASP A 292 1.74 -0.28 -0.94
C ASP A 292 3.25 0.02 -0.91
N ARG A 293 3.98 -0.40 -1.94
CA ARG A 293 5.40 -0.08 -2.16
C ARG A 293 5.62 0.60 -3.49
N VAL A 294 6.61 1.49 -3.51
CA VAL A 294 7.17 2.06 -4.73
C VAL A 294 8.69 1.98 -4.67
N ASP A 295 9.31 1.43 -5.71
CA ASP A 295 10.76 1.51 -5.92
C ASP A 295 11.05 2.45 -7.09
N LEU A 296 11.96 3.40 -6.87
CA LEU A 296 12.40 4.34 -7.89
C LEU A 296 13.60 3.74 -8.64
N ALA A 297 13.31 2.94 -9.66
CA ALA A 297 14.34 2.48 -10.59
C ALA A 297 14.68 3.59 -11.58
N ALA A 298 15.79 4.28 -11.38
CA ALA A 298 16.38 5.01 -12.49
C ALA A 298 16.86 3.97 -13.51
N ALA A 299 16.38 4.01 -14.76
CA ALA A 299 16.87 3.19 -15.87
C ALA A 299 18.35 3.48 -16.24
N HIS A 300 19.02 4.31 -15.44
CA HIS A 300 20.41 4.72 -15.56
C HIS A 300 21.10 4.56 -14.21
N SER A 301 22.36 4.09 -14.25
CA SER A 301 23.28 3.90 -13.13
C SER A 301 23.68 5.21 -12.43
N ARG A 302 22.73 5.99 -11.92
CA ARG A 302 23.02 7.29 -11.27
C ARG A 302 22.15 7.54 -10.06
N GLY A 303 22.39 6.69 -9.06
CA GLY A 303 22.22 6.95 -7.63
C GLY A 303 20.86 7.41 -7.10
N ARG A 304 20.61 7.08 -5.85
CA ARG A 304 19.42 7.53 -5.10
C ARG A 304 19.88 8.25 -3.85
N ALA A 305 19.11 9.25 -3.43
CA ALA A 305 19.30 9.87 -2.14
C ALA A 305 17.96 10.12 -1.46
N PHE A 306 17.92 9.95 -0.14
CA PHE A 306 16.75 10.23 0.67
C PHE A 306 17.14 10.98 1.93
N VAL A 307 16.19 11.79 2.40
CA VAL A 307 16.35 12.71 3.52
C VAL A 307 15.38 12.28 4.60
N ARG A 308 15.85 12.13 5.84
CA ARG A 308 14.98 11.79 6.98
C ARG A 308 15.35 12.59 8.22
N PRO A 309 14.38 13.02 9.04
CA PRO A 309 14.67 13.53 10.37
C PRO A 309 15.29 12.42 11.23
N SER A 310 16.21 12.79 12.12
CA SER A 310 16.69 11.91 13.17
C SER A 310 15.65 11.83 14.29
N GLY A 311 15.41 10.62 14.82
CA GLY A 311 14.52 10.43 15.97
C GLY A 311 15.18 10.65 17.34
N THR A 312 16.50 10.83 17.38
CA THR A 312 17.29 10.88 18.63
C THR A 312 18.15 12.13 18.77
N GLU A 313 18.28 12.91 17.71
CA GLU A 313 19.17 14.06 17.63
C GLU A 313 18.47 15.14 16.80
N ASP A 314 18.73 16.41 17.07
CA ASP A 314 18.17 17.53 16.28
C ASP A 314 18.97 17.71 14.98
N VAL A 315 18.89 16.71 14.11
CA VAL A 315 19.59 16.67 12.81
C VAL A 315 18.73 16.01 11.74
N VAL A 316 18.98 16.38 10.50
CA VAL A 316 18.44 15.71 9.32
C VAL A 316 19.54 14.85 8.70
N ARG A 317 19.25 13.59 8.41
CA ARG A 317 20.20 12.66 7.77
C ARG A 317 19.92 12.56 6.28
N VAL A 318 20.97 12.72 5.49
CA VAL A 318 20.95 12.51 4.05
C VAL A 318 21.73 11.24 3.75
N TYR A 319 21.07 10.29 3.09
CA TYR A 319 21.70 9.07 2.60
C TYR A 319 21.75 9.16 1.09
N ALA A 320 22.90 8.82 0.51
CA ALA A 320 23.05 8.70 -0.93
C ALA A 320 23.72 7.36 -1.27
N GLU A 321 23.22 6.70 -2.29
CA GLU A 321 23.79 5.50 -2.89
C GLU A 321 24.00 5.80 -4.37
N ALA A 322 25.14 5.42 -4.93
CA ALA A 322 25.42 5.55 -6.35
C ALA A 322 26.38 4.44 -6.81
N ALA A 323 26.63 4.36 -8.11
CA ALA A 323 27.52 3.35 -8.68
C ALA A 323 28.99 3.50 -8.23
N THR A 324 29.40 4.69 -7.76
CA THR A 324 30.74 4.96 -7.22
C THR A 324 30.64 5.81 -5.96
N GLN A 325 31.64 5.71 -5.07
CA GLN A 325 31.72 6.54 -3.87
C GLN A 325 31.72 8.04 -4.21
N GLN A 326 32.48 8.45 -5.22
CA GLN A 326 32.53 9.84 -5.67
C GLN A 326 31.15 10.37 -6.11
N ALA A 327 30.38 9.56 -6.83
CA ALA A 327 29.02 9.93 -7.24
C ALA A 327 28.04 9.96 -6.05
N ALA A 328 28.21 9.07 -5.07
CA ALA A 328 27.41 9.06 -3.85
C ALA A 328 27.71 10.30 -3.00
N ASP A 329 28.98 10.69 -2.86
CA ASP A 329 29.41 11.88 -2.13
C ASP A 329 28.90 13.15 -2.80
N GLU A 330 29.02 13.24 -4.13
CA GLU A 330 28.50 14.39 -4.88
C GLU A 330 26.98 14.51 -4.75
N LEU A 331 26.26 13.37 -4.81
CA LEU A 331 24.82 13.33 -4.65
C LEU A 331 24.41 13.70 -3.21
N ALA A 332 25.07 13.15 -2.20
CA ALA A 332 24.86 13.48 -0.79
C ALA A 332 25.07 14.97 -0.53
N ARG A 333 26.15 15.55 -1.08
CA ARG A 333 26.44 16.98 -0.97
C ARG A 333 25.36 17.84 -1.63
N LYS A 334 24.97 17.52 -2.87
CA LYS A 334 23.92 18.27 -3.60
C LYS A 334 22.59 18.23 -2.84
N VAL A 335 22.20 17.06 -2.34
CA VAL A 335 20.95 16.90 -1.58
C VAL A 335 21.07 17.58 -0.21
N GLY A 336 22.20 17.45 0.49
CA GLY A 336 22.46 18.14 1.75
C GLY A 336 22.35 19.66 1.62
N GLN A 337 22.92 20.24 0.56
CA GLN A 337 22.80 21.67 0.27
C GLN A 337 21.36 22.10 -0.02
N ALA A 338 20.60 21.29 -0.77
CA ALA A 338 19.20 21.55 -1.04
C ALA A 338 18.35 21.46 0.25
N THR A 339 18.58 20.43 1.07
CA THR A 339 17.92 20.26 2.37
C THR A 339 18.23 21.44 3.30
N TRP A 340 19.49 21.83 3.44
CA TRP A 340 19.90 22.98 4.25
C TRP A 340 19.18 24.26 3.79
N ARG A 341 19.13 24.53 2.49
CA ARG A 341 18.48 25.73 1.94
C ARG A 341 16.95 25.71 2.14
N LEU A 342 16.31 24.58 1.83
CA LEU A 342 14.85 24.48 1.81
C LEU A 342 14.24 24.32 3.21
N ALA A 343 14.98 23.72 4.14
CA ALA A 343 14.53 23.46 5.51
C ALA A 343 15.05 24.51 6.53
N GLY A 344 15.74 25.57 6.08
CA GLY A 344 16.25 26.62 6.96
C GLY A 344 17.36 26.15 7.89
N GLY A 345 18.31 25.35 7.38
CA GLY A 345 19.41 24.78 8.14
C GLY A 345 20.24 25.82 8.90
N VAL A 346 20.75 25.42 10.06
CA VAL A 346 21.56 26.25 10.97
C VAL A 346 23.00 25.76 10.94
N GLY A 347 23.98 26.67 10.86
CA GLY A 347 25.41 26.34 10.82
C GLY A 347 26.05 26.41 9.43
N GLU A 348 27.26 25.86 9.28
CA GLU A 348 27.97 25.84 8.00
C GLU A 348 27.23 25.01 6.95
N GLN A 349 27.29 25.48 5.70
CA GLN A 349 26.63 24.81 4.58
C GLN A 349 27.39 23.53 4.22
N PRO A 350 26.70 22.37 4.12
CA PRO A 350 27.33 21.09 3.79
C PRO A 350 27.79 20.95 2.33
#